data_AF-A0A8C4STU5-F1
#
_entry.id   AF-A0A8C4STU5-F1
#
_cell.length_a   1.000
_cell.length_b   1.000
_cell.length_c   1.000
_cell.angle_alpha   90.00
_cell.angle_beta   90.00
_cell.angle_gamma   90.00
#
_symmetry.space_group_name_H-M   'P 1'
#
loop_
_entity.id
_entity.type
_entity.pdbx_description
1 polymer ?
#
loop_
_entity_poly.entity_id
_entity_poly.type
_entity_poly.pdbx_seq_one_letter_code
_entity_poly.pdbx_strand_id
1 'polypeptide(L)'
;VFRIMYVHRPFLQVAEAVLVASVTATVAFAMIYFSEDCKSLGEEPVEHPLQMFCKDGEYNSMATAFFNTPEKSVRSLFHDPPGLYKPQTLGLFTLSYFLLACWTYGLTVSAGVFIPSLLIGAAWGRLFGILLLICGFFQSSNLYLFIKIGGIVRMTLSLTVIIVEATGNVTFGLPIMLVLITAKIVGDYFVEGLYDIHIKLQSVPFLHWEPPPTSHALTASSIKGKIELKMDKHQCDFSNMKSVYNVFLST
;
A
#
# COMPACT_ATOMS: atom_id res chain seq x y z
N VAL A 1 -13.03 -9.44 8.01
CA VAL A 1 -14.12 -10.29 8.56
C VAL A 1 -15.48 -9.59 8.55
N PHE A 2 -15.62 -8.38 9.12
CA PHE A 2 -16.91 -7.65 9.15
C PHE A 2 -17.60 -7.55 7.77
N ARG A 3 -16.88 -7.09 6.73
CA ARG A 3 -17.44 -7.00 5.36
C ARG A 3 -17.91 -8.34 4.80
N ILE A 4 -17.19 -9.42 5.08
CA ILE A 4 -17.53 -10.77 4.59
C ILE A 4 -18.83 -11.26 5.23
N MET A 5 -19.07 -10.96 6.51
CA MET A 5 -20.27 -11.42 7.21
C MET A 5 -21.50 -10.54 6.96
N TYR A 6 -21.34 -9.22 6.88
CA TYR A 6 -22.47 -8.28 6.87
C TYR A 6 -22.72 -7.59 5.51
N VAL A 7 -21.69 -7.44 4.66
CA VAL A 7 -21.75 -6.65 3.41
C VAL A 7 -21.57 -7.55 2.19
N HIS A 8 -22.43 -8.57 2.09
CA HIS A 8 -22.42 -9.52 0.97
C HIS A 8 -23.26 -9.04 -0.24
N ARG A 9 -24.36 -8.31 0.00
CA ARG A 9 -25.28 -7.93 -1.08
C ARG A 9 -24.68 -6.85 -2.00
N PRO A 10 -24.85 -6.95 -3.33
CA PRO A 10 -24.22 -6.03 -4.29
C PRO A 10 -24.66 -4.57 -4.09
N PHE A 11 -25.94 -4.35 -3.77
CA PHE A 11 -26.42 -3.00 -3.46
C PHE A 11 -25.74 -2.40 -2.21
N LEU A 12 -25.50 -3.21 -1.18
CA LEU A 12 -24.87 -2.77 0.06
C LEU A 12 -23.37 -2.44 -0.15
N GLN A 13 -22.71 -3.18 -1.03
CA GLN A 13 -21.33 -2.94 -1.43
C GLN A 13 -21.18 -1.62 -2.20
N VAL A 14 -22.09 -1.33 -3.13
CA VAL A 14 -22.13 -0.05 -3.84
C VAL A 14 -22.43 1.10 -2.86
N ALA A 15 -23.41 0.93 -1.97
CA ALA A 15 -23.74 1.93 -0.95
C ALA A 15 -22.54 2.22 -0.02
N GLU A 16 -21.78 1.19 0.38
CA GLU A 16 -20.56 1.36 1.16
C GLU A 16 -19.50 2.15 0.38
N ALA A 17 -19.26 1.81 -0.89
CA ALA A 17 -18.30 2.54 -1.71
C ALA A 17 -18.65 4.02 -1.89
N VAL A 18 -19.93 4.33 -2.12
CA VAL A 18 -20.44 5.71 -2.22
C VAL A 18 -20.28 6.44 -0.88
N LEU A 19 -20.56 5.78 0.24
CA LEU A 19 -20.37 6.35 1.57
C LEU A 19 -18.89 6.68 1.81
N VAL A 20 -17.99 5.75 1.53
CA VAL A 20 -16.54 6.00 1.70
C VAL A 20 -16.08 7.16 0.81
N ALA A 21 -16.55 7.23 -0.45
CA ALA A 21 -16.23 8.34 -1.35
C ALA A 21 -16.76 9.69 -0.84
N SER A 22 -17.96 9.71 -0.24
CA SER A 22 -18.51 10.93 0.37
C SER A 22 -17.68 11.36 1.58
N VAL A 23 -17.28 10.42 2.44
CA VAL A 23 -16.49 10.73 3.63
C VAL A 23 -15.09 11.18 3.26
N THR A 24 -14.41 10.53 2.29
CA THR A 24 -13.09 10.97 1.83
C THR A 24 -13.13 12.41 1.30
N ALA A 25 -14.16 12.77 0.52
CA ALA A 25 -14.33 14.13 0.01
C ALA A 25 -14.59 15.14 1.14
N THR A 26 -15.45 14.81 2.11
CA THR A 26 -15.71 15.71 3.26
C THR A 26 -14.49 15.89 4.14
N VAL A 27 -13.71 14.83 4.39
CA VAL A 27 -12.46 14.91 5.16
C VAL A 27 -11.44 15.77 4.41
N ALA A 28 -11.26 15.55 3.10
CA ALA A 28 -10.35 16.37 2.31
C ALA A 28 -10.76 17.86 2.34
N PHE A 29 -12.04 18.18 2.17
CA PHE A 29 -12.52 19.55 2.23
C PHE A 29 -12.37 20.18 3.62
N ALA A 30 -12.71 19.44 4.69
CA ALA A 30 -12.53 19.90 6.06
C ALA A 30 -11.05 20.21 6.37
N MET A 31 -10.15 19.33 5.93
CA MET A 31 -8.71 19.51 6.10
C MET A 31 -8.17 20.76 5.38
N ILE A 32 -8.71 21.07 4.21
CA ILE A 32 -8.34 22.27 3.47
C ILE A 32 -8.91 23.53 4.14
N TYR A 33 -10.14 23.47 4.63
CA TYR A 33 -10.79 24.58 5.32
C TYR A 33 -10.10 24.96 6.65
N PHE A 34 -9.67 23.96 7.44
CA PHE A 34 -8.96 24.20 8.70
C PHE A 34 -7.46 24.48 8.52
N SER A 35 -6.92 24.34 7.32
CA SER A 35 -5.50 24.56 7.05
C SER A 35 -5.23 25.96 6.52
N GLU A 36 -4.61 26.79 7.35
CA GLU A 36 -4.17 28.15 7.02
C GLU A 36 -2.77 28.19 6.35
N ASP A 37 -2.29 27.07 5.81
CA ASP A 37 -0.96 26.96 5.19
C ASP A 37 -0.95 27.45 3.74
N CYS A 38 -0.93 28.77 3.60
CA CYS A 38 -0.77 29.48 2.34
C CYS A 38 0.72 29.71 2.00
N LYS A 39 1.08 29.53 0.73
CA LYS A 39 2.43 29.77 0.22
C LYS A 39 2.41 30.50 -1.11
N SER A 40 3.38 31.37 -1.33
CA SER A 40 3.58 32.03 -2.63
C SER A 40 3.94 31.02 -3.72
N LEU A 41 3.46 31.25 -4.94
CA LEU A 41 3.94 30.53 -6.12
C LEU A 41 5.47 30.72 -6.25
N GLY A 42 6.24 29.64 -6.06
CA GLY A 42 7.68 29.62 -6.34
C GLY A 42 7.97 29.45 -7.84
N GLU A 43 9.23 29.57 -8.24
CA GLU A 43 9.70 29.46 -9.64
C GLU A 43 9.51 28.06 -10.28
N GLU A 44 9.24 27.01 -9.50
CA GLU A 44 8.90 25.70 -10.07
C GLU A 44 7.37 25.56 -10.26
N PRO A 45 6.91 25.33 -11.49
CA PRO A 45 5.49 25.34 -11.82
C PRO A 45 4.82 24.10 -11.24
N VAL A 46 4.06 24.28 -10.15
CA VAL A 46 2.98 23.35 -9.82
C VAL A 46 1.98 23.45 -10.98
N GLU A 47 1.85 22.41 -11.81
CA GLU A 47 1.03 22.45 -13.04
C GLU A 47 -0.43 22.89 -12.81
N HIS A 48 -0.94 22.78 -11.57
CA HIS A 48 -2.25 23.32 -11.14
C HIS A 48 -2.16 23.86 -9.69
N PRO A 49 -1.78 25.13 -9.45
CA PRO A 49 -1.77 25.68 -8.10
C PRO A 49 -3.21 25.89 -7.64
N LEU A 50 -3.61 25.16 -6.59
CA LEU A 50 -4.95 25.30 -6.02
C LEU A 50 -4.94 26.40 -4.97
N GLN A 51 -5.39 27.58 -5.39
CA GLN A 51 -5.70 28.70 -4.51
C GLN A 51 -7.07 28.45 -3.87
N MET A 52 -7.08 27.90 -2.66
CA MET A 52 -8.27 27.79 -1.82
C MET A 52 -7.99 28.44 -0.47
N PHE A 53 -8.81 29.42 -0.08
CA PHE A 53 -8.70 30.13 1.20
C PHE A 53 -7.35 30.84 1.43
N CYS A 54 -6.70 31.29 0.36
CA CYS A 54 -5.44 32.05 0.40
C CYS A 54 -5.53 33.36 -0.39
N LYS A 55 -4.59 34.27 -0.14
CA LYS A 55 -4.48 35.54 -0.87
C LYS A 55 -4.11 35.32 -2.34
N ASP A 56 -4.35 36.33 -3.17
CA ASP A 56 -3.98 36.30 -4.58
C ASP A 56 -2.48 36.09 -4.76
N GLY A 57 -2.11 35.08 -5.56
CA GLY A 57 -0.71 34.68 -5.77
C GLY A 57 -0.16 33.69 -4.73
N GLU A 58 -1.00 33.20 -3.82
CA GLU A 58 -0.68 32.13 -2.88
C GLU A 58 -1.53 30.87 -3.17
N TYR A 59 -0.98 29.69 -2.88
CA TYR A 59 -1.69 28.41 -2.96
C TYR A 59 -1.69 27.69 -1.61
N ASN A 60 -2.71 26.85 -1.37
CA ASN A 60 -2.83 26.09 -0.14
C ASN A 60 -2.09 24.75 -0.29
N SER A 61 -1.13 24.49 0.59
CA SER A 61 -0.29 23.29 0.51
C SER A 61 -1.09 22.00 0.73
N MET A 62 -2.14 22.06 1.56
CA MET A 62 -3.02 20.93 1.84
C MET A 62 -3.96 20.64 0.66
N ALA A 63 -4.42 21.67 -0.03
CA ALA A 63 -5.21 21.51 -1.25
C ALA A 63 -4.39 20.80 -2.34
N THR A 64 -3.13 21.23 -2.53
CA THR A 64 -2.19 20.59 -3.44
C THR A 64 -1.94 19.12 -3.08
N ALA A 65 -1.90 18.75 -1.79
CA ALA A 65 -1.68 17.36 -1.37
C ALA A 65 -2.88 16.44 -1.66
N PHE A 66 -4.12 16.92 -1.48
CA PHE A 66 -5.35 16.13 -1.65
C PHE A 66 -5.93 16.11 -3.07
N PHE A 67 -5.83 17.21 -3.80
CA PHE A 67 -6.47 17.36 -5.11
C PHE A 67 -5.54 17.08 -6.29
N ASN A 68 -4.22 17.03 -6.08
CA ASN A 68 -3.34 16.48 -7.10
C ASN A 68 -3.45 14.96 -7.17
N THR A 69 -2.97 14.42 -8.29
CA THR A 69 -2.79 12.98 -8.41
C THR A 69 -1.77 12.52 -7.37
N PRO A 70 -1.98 11.35 -6.73
CA PRO A 70 -1.14 10.91 -5.62
C PRO A 70 0.32 10.69 -6.05
N GLU A 71 0.58 10.41 -7.33
CA GLU A 71 1.94 10.30 -7.88
C GLU A 71 2.68 11.64 -7.87
N LYS A 72 1.99 12.74 -8.24
CA LYS A 72 2.55 14.09 -8.17
C LYS A 72 2.77 14.49 -6.70
N SER A 73 1.83 14.14 -5.82
CA SER A 73 1.97 14.39 -4.37
C SER A 73 3.18 13.66 -3.78
N VAL A 74 3.40 12.39 -4.15
CA VAL A 74 4.60 11.63 -3.73
C VAL A 74 5.88 12.32 -4.24
N ARG A 75 5.91 12.71 -5.52
CA ARG A 75 7.08 13.37 -6.12
C ARG A 75 7.40 14.69 -5.42
N SER A 76 6.41 15.57 -5.25
CA SER A 76 6.56 16.83 -4.50
C SER A 76 7.10 16.55 -3.09
N LEU A 77 6.57 15.54 -2.41
CA LEU A 77 7.00 15.24 -1.05
C LEU A 77 8.47 14.81 -0.93
N PHE A 78 9.03 14.16 -1.96
CA PHE A 78 10.44 13.80 -2.03
C PHE A 78 11.36 14.97 -2.40
N HIS A 79 10.98 15.79 -3.39
CA HIS A 79 11.87 16.78 -3.99
C HIS A 79 11.79 18.18 -3.37
N ASP A 80 10.70 18.52 -2.68
CA ASP A 80 10.53 19.85 -2.11
C ASP A 80 11.58 20.20 -1.02
N PRO A 81 11.94 21.48 -0.88
CA PRO A 81 12.91 21.96 0.10
C PRO A 81 12.46 21.74 1.57
N PRO A 82 13.42 21.69 2.52
CA PRO A 82 13.11 21.64 3.94
C PRO A 82 12.41 22.92 4.40
N GLY A 83 11.45 22.80 5.31
CA GLY A 83 10.67 23.94 5.82
C GLY A 83 9.43 24.29 4.99
N LEU A 84 9.19 23.59 3.86
CA LEU A 84 7.97 23.81 3.08
C LEU A 84 6.73 23.37 3.88
N TYR A 85 6.62 22.13 4.36
CA TYR A 85 5.43 21.71 5.10
C TYR A 85 5.57 21.97 6.61
N LYS A 86 4.53 22.53 7.23
CA LYS A 86 4.46 22.58 8.70
C LYS A 86 4.25 21.16 9.25
N PRO A 87 4.88 20.80 10.38
CA PRO A 87 4.77 19.45 10.93
C PRO A 87 3.34 19.10 11.36
N GLN A 88 2.56 20.09 11.80
CA GLN A 88 1.17 19.89 12.25
C GLN A 88 0.25 19.47 11.11
N THR A 89 0.26 20.22 10.00
CA THR A 89 -0.61 19.94 8.84
C THR A 89 -0.20 18.66 8.13
N LEU A 90 1.11 18.40 8.01
CA LEU A 90 1.62 17.14 7.46
C LEU A 90 1.28 15.93 8.34
N GLY A 91 1.34 16.07 9.66
CA GLY A 91 0.92 15.03 10.60
C GLY A 91 -0.56 14.71 10.49
N LEU A 92 -1.41 15.75 10.42
CA LEU A 92 -2.86 15.61 10.24
C LEU A 92 -3.21 14.97 8.89
N PHE A 93 -2.51 15.36 7.81
CA PHE A 93 -2.60 14.73 6.50
C PHE A 93 -2.28 13.24 6.56
N THR A 94 -1.14 12.89 7.16
CA THR A 94 -0.67 11.50 7.17
C THR A 94 -1.61 10.60 7.96
N LEU A 95 -2.09 11.06 9.12
CA LEU A 95 -3.02 10.31 9.97
C LEU A 95 -4.37 10.10 9.28
N SER A 96 -4.96 11.17 8.74
CA SER A 96 -6.26 11.08 8.05
C SER A 96 -6.17 10.20 6.80
N TYR A 97 -5.13 10.38 5.99
CA TYR A 97 -4.92 9.60 4.78
C TYR A 97 -4.65 8.11 5.09
N PHE A 98 -3.93 7.80 6.17
CA PHE A 98 -3.74 6.42 6.63
C PHE A 98 -5.06 5.74 6.99
N LEU A 99 -5.92 6.39 7.78
CA LEU A 99 -7.22 5.83 8.14
C LEU A 99 -8.13 5.65 6.92
N LEU A 100 -8.13 6.62 6.00
CA LEU A 100 -8.88 6.52 4.75
C LEU A 100 -8.36 5.38 3.88
N ALA A 101 -7.05 5.22 3.74
CA ALA A 101 -6.43 4.13 2.99
C ALA A 101 -6.76 2.74 3.58
N CYS A 102 -6.75 2.62 4.91
CA CYS A 102 -7.19 1.39 5.58
C CYS A 102 -8.67 1.07 5.31
N TRP A 103 -9.53 2.09 5.25
CA TRP A 103 -10.96 1.90 5.03
C TRP A 103 -11.31 1.58 3.56
N THR A 104 -10.58 2.17 2.61
CA THR A 104 -10.78 1.94 1.17
C THR A 104 -10.25 0.59 0.71
N TYR A 105 -9.23 0.02 1.36
CA TYR A 105 -8.56 -1.20 0.91
C TYR A 105 -9.49 -2.40 0.67
N GLY A 106 -10.52 -2.60 1.50
CA GLY A 106 -11.41 -3.75 1.38
C GLY A 106 -12.67 -3.50 0.55
N LEU A 107 -12.76 -2.41 -0.22
CA LEU A 107 -13.96 -2.09 -0.98
C LEU A 107 -14.05 -2.99 -2.22
N THR A 108 -15.25 -3.27 -2.70
CA THR A 108 -15.47 -4.02 -3.95
C THR A 108 -15.25 -3.11 -5.17
N VAL A 109 -14.07 -2.52 -5.28
CA VAL A 109 -13.66 -1.64 -6.37
C VAL A 109 -12.25 -2.04 -6.80
N SER A 110 -11.97 -2.01 -8.10
CA SER A 110 -10.63 -2.24 -8.63
C SER A 110 -9.73 -1.05 -8.28
N ALA A 111 -8.94 -1.17 -7.21
CA ALA A 111 -8.01 -0.14 -6.76
C ALA A 111 -6.66 -0.74 -6.35
N GLY A 112 -5.58 0.00 -6.60
CA GLY A 112 -4.23 -0.37 -6.17
C GLY A 112 -3.89 0.24 -4.80
N VAL A 113 -3.34 -0.57 -3.89
CA VAL A 113 -2.90 -0.14 -2.54
C VAL A 113 -1.51 0.50 -2.54
N PHE A 114 -0.75 0.22 -3.59
CA PHE A 114 0.66 0.55 -3.70
C PHE A 114 0.93 2.07 -3.59
N ILE A 115 0.28 2.88 -4.41
CA ILE A 115 0.50 4.33 -4.45
C ILE A 115 0.06 5.01 -3.13
N PRO A 116 -1.13 4.72 -2.56
CA PRO A 116 -1.50 5.25 -1.25
C PRO A 116 -0.49 4.91 -0.15
N SER A 117 0.04 3.68 -0.13
CA SER A 117 1.04 3.27 0.87
C SER A 117 2.37 4.01 0.73
N LEU A 118 2.82 4.27 -0.51
CA LEU A 118 3.99 5.11 -0.78
C LEU A 118 3.81 6.54 -0.29
N LEU A 119 2.62 7.13 -0.51
CA LEU A 119 2.33 8.50 -0.08
C LEU A 119 2.34 8.64 1.44
N ILE A 120 1.74 7.68 2.16
CA ILE A 120 1.76 7.65 3.63
C ILE A 120 3.20 7.53 4.14
N GLY A 121 4.00 6.67 3.51
CA GLY A 121 5.41 6.48 3.83
C GLY A 121 6.26 7.73 3.62
N ALA A 122 6.11 8.38 2.47
CA ALA A 122 6.81 9.62 2.17
C ALA A 122 6.42 10.74 3.16
N ALA A 123 5.15 10.81 3.56
CA ALA A 123 4.66 11.81 4.51
C ALA A 123 5.19 11.55 5.93
N TRP A 124 5.17 10.29 6.38
CA TRP A 124 5.71 9.91 7.68
C TRP A 124 7.24 10.06 7.74
N GLY A 125 7.95 9.67 6.68
CA GLY A 125 9.39 9.86 6.54
C GLY A 125 9.77 11.34 6.59
N ARG A 126 9.02 12.21 5.91
CA ARG A 126 9.26 13.66 5.97
C ARG A 126 8.96 14.24 7.36
N LEU A 127 7.89 13.81 8.03
CA LEU A 127 7.57 14.23 9.39
C LEU A 127 8.68 13.82 10.38
N PHE A 128 9.16 12.58 10.29
CA PHE A 128 10.26 12.07 11.12
C PHE A 128 11.58 12.78 10.82
N GLY A 129 11.85 13.13 9.55
CA GLY A 129 13.00 13.95 9.17
C GLY A 129 13.00 15.35 9.79
N ILE A 130 11.83 16.01 9.84
CA ILE A 130 11.68 17.30 10.53
C ILE A 130 11.91 17.15 12.03
N LEU A 131 11.36 16.08 12.64
CA LEU A 131 11.51 15.82 14.07
C LEU A 131 12.98 15.62 14.47
N LEU A 132 13.75 14.87 13.67
CA LEU A 132 15.17 14.66 13.91
C LEU A 132 16.00 15.94 13.78
N LEU A 133 15.63 16.83 12.85
CA LEU A 133 16.25 18.15 12.70
C LEU A 133 16.02 19.00 13.96
N ILE A 134 14.80 19.00 14.51
CA ILE A 134 14.48 19.70 15.76
C ILE A 134 15.25 19.10 16.95
N CYS A 135 15.45 17.78 16.96
CA CYS A 135 16.13 17.06 18.06
C CYS A 135 17.67 17.20 18.04
N GLY A 136 18.25 17.76 16.97
CA GLY A 136 19.69 18.05 16.89
C GLY A 136 20.62 16.84 16.74
N PHE A 137 20.07 15.65 16.45
CA PHE A 137 20.86 14.41 16.37
C PHE A 137 21.72 14.29 15.10
N PHE A 138 21.38 14.98 13.99
CA PHE A 138 22.08 14.86 12.71
C PHE A 138 22.18 16.20 11.96
N GLN A 139 23.31 16.89 12.10
CA GLN A 139 23.58 18.20 11.48
C GLN A 139 24.15 18.10 10.04
N SER A 140 24.57 16.92 9.59
CA SER A 140 25.35 16.75 8.35
C SER A 140 24.48 16.60 7.08
N SER A 141 24.65 17.53 6.14
CA SER A 141 23.91 17.75 4.86
C SER A 141 23.62 16.54 3.96
N ASN A 142 24.25 15.38 4.18
CA ASN A 142 24.07 14.21 3.31
C ASN A 142 23.11 13.15 3.87
N LEU A 143 22.73 13.20 5.16
CA LEU A 143 21.82 12.22 5.76
C LEU A 143 20.32 12.57 5.59
N TYR A 144 20.01 13.82 5.23
CA TYR A 144 18.64 14.32 5.07
C TYR A 144 17.83 13.62 3.97
N LEU A 145 18.49 12.91 3.05
CA LEU A 145 17.80 12.08 2.04
C LEU A 145 17.41 10.69 2.55
N PHE A 146 18.16 10.13 3.51
CA PHE A 146 17.97 8.76 4.02
C PHE A 146 16.66 8.60 4.80
N ILE A 147 16.14 9.69 5.36
CA ILE A 147 14.99 9.70 6.27
C ILE A 147 13.67 9.99 5.52
N LYS A 148 13.75 10.44 4.26
CA LYS A 148 12.58 10.68 3.40
C LYS A 148 11.84 9.39 3.00
N ILE A 149 12.42 8.21 3.25
CA ILE A 149 11.94 6.89 2.77
C ILE A 149 11.45 6.02 3.95
N GLY A 150 11.01 6.66 5.03
CA GLY A 150 10.54 6.00 6.24
C GLY A 150 9.06 5.60 6.18
N GLY A 151 8.77 4.44 5.59
CA GLY A 151 7.69 3.57 6.10
C GLY A 151 6.64 3.05 5.12
N ILE A 152 6.31 1.77 5.30
CA ILE A 152 5.10 1.07 4.84
C ILE A 152 5.00 0.81 3.33
N VAL A 153 5.87 -0.07 2.80
CA VAL A 153 5.41 -1.06 1.81
C VAL A 153 6.16 -2.37 2.01
N ARG A 154 5.43 -3.45 2.32
CA ARG A 154 5.95 -4.81 2.45
C ARG A 154 6.09 -5.48 1.07
N MET A 155 6.89 -4.91 0.17
CA MET A 155 7.39 -5.59 -1.04
C MET A 155 8.81 -5.10 -1.27
N THR A 156 9.82 -5.93 -0.99
CA THR A 156 11.18 -5.42 -0.70
C THR A 156 12.17 -5.45 -1.85
N LEU A 157 11.97 -6.25 -2.90
CA LEU A 157 12.93 -6.30 -4.01
C LEU A 157 12.49 -5.48 -5.22
N SER A 158 11.29 -5.73 -5.76
CA SER A 158 10.78 -4.99 -6.91
C SER A 158 10.60 -3.50 -6.63
N LEU A 159 10.14 -3.15 -5.42
CA LEU A 159 9.94 -1.76 -5.02
C LEU A 159 11.24 -0.97 -4.94
N THR A 160 12.28 -1.56 -4.35
CA THR A 160 13.60 -0.93 -4.27
C THR A 160 14.09 -0.56 -5.65
N VAL A 161 13.95 -1.47 -6.61
CA VAL A 161 14.34 -1.24 -8.00
C VAL A 161 13.49 -0.12 -8.63
N ILE A 162 12.16 -0.14 -8.47
CA ILE A 162 11.28 0.91 -8.99
C ILE A 162 11.67 2.29 -8.44
N ILE A 163 11.97 2.40 -7.14
CA ILE A 163 12.35 3.67 -6.50
C ILE A 163 13.73 4.12 -6.97
N VAL A 164 14.70 3.21 -7.09
CA VAL A 164 16.04 3.52 -7.60
C VAL A 164 15.98 4.02 -9.04
N GLU A 165 15.23 3.34 -9.90
CA GLU A 165 15.00 3.76 -11.29
C GLU A 165 14.27 5.10 -11.37
N ALA A 166 13.23 5.31 -10.56
CA ALA A 166 12.49 6.57 -10.52
C ALA A 166 13.33 7.75 -9.99
N THR A 167 14.29 7.48 -9.10
CA THR A 167 15.20 8.50 -8.55
C THR A 167 16.36 8.80 -9.51
N GLY A 168 16.67 7.88 -10.43
CA GLY A 168 17.79 8.01 -11.37
C GLY A 168 19.17 8.03 -10.71
N ASN A 169 19.27 7.61 -9.43
CA ASN A 169 20.52 7.59 -8.68
C ASN A 169 20.65 6.29 -7.86
N VAL A 170 21.56 5.43 -8.33
CA VAL A 170 21.84 4.12 -7.73
C VAL A 170 22.52 4.17 -6.36
N THR A 171 23.15 5.30 -6.02
CA THR A 171 23.84 5.47 -4.72
C THR A 171 22.85 5.38 -3.55
N PHE A 172 21.59 5.77 -3.74
CA PHE A 172 20.55 5.61 -2.73
C PHE A 172 20.01 4.18 -2.62
N GLY A 173 20.38 3.25 -3.52
CA GLY A 173 19.86 1.89 -3.52
C GLY A 173 20.23 1.08 -2.27
N LEU A 174 21.50 1.15 -1.84
CA LEU A 174 21.99 0.40 -0.66
C LEU A 174 21.25 0.77 0.63
N PRO A 175 21.11 2.05 1.02
CA PRO A 175 20.36 2.38 2.23
C PRO A 175 18.87 2.07 2.14
N ILE A 176 18.24 2.24 0.97
CA ILE A 176 16.84 1.87 0.75
C ILE A 176 16.65 0.37 0.97
N MET A 177 17.56 -0.45 0.45
CA MET A 177 17.52 -1.90 0.62
C MET A 177 17.62 -2.32 2.10
N LEU A 178 18.52 -1.69 2.87
CA LEU A 178 18.65 -1.97 4.31
C LEU A 178 17.38 -1.60 5.10
N VAL A 179 16.80 -0.43 4.83
CA VAL A 179 15.54 0.01 5.46
C VAL A 179 14.39 -0.94 5.11
N LEU A 180 14.32 -1.41 3.86
CA LEU A 180 13.25 -2.33 3.43
C LEU A 180 13.41 -3.74 4.00
N ILE A 181 14.64 -4.27 4.09
CA ILE A 181 14.90 -5.56 4.73
C ILE A 181 14.52 -5.50 6.22
N THR A 182 14.96 -4.47 6.94
CA THR A 182 14.62 -4.30 8.36
C THR A 182 13.11 -4.12 8.56
N ALA A 183 12.45 -3.32 7.73
CA ALA A 183 11.00 -3.15 7.78
C ALA A 183 10.24 -4.45 7.50
N LYS A 184 10.74 -5.30 6.59
CA LYS A 184 10.15 -6.63 6.32
C LYS A 184 10.31 -7.57 7.50
N ILE A 185 11.51 -7.67 8.08
CA ILE A 185 11.76 -8.54 9.24
C ILE A 185 10.83 -8.15 10.40
N VAL A 186 10.73 -6.85 10.69
CA VAL A 186 9.84 -6.33 11.73
C VAL A 186 8.38 -6.59 11.37
N GLY A 187 7.97 -6.35 10.12
CA GLY A 187 6.61 -6.58 9.67
C GLY A 187 6.15 -8.03 9.78
N ASP A 188 6.99 -8.96 9.27
CA ASP A 188 6.72 -10.40 9.27
C ASP A 188 6.71 -10.98 10.69
N TYR A 189 7.38 -10.33 11.65
CA TYR A 189 7.29 -10.69 13.07
C TYR A 189 5.89 -10.44 13.66
N PHE A 190 5.20 -9.38 13.23
CA PHE A 190 3.89 -9.03 13.79
C PHE A 190 2.73 -9.65 13.02
N VAL A 191 2.70 -9.49 11.69
CA VAL A 191 1.56 -9.84 10.86
C VAL A 191 2.04 -10.25 9.48
N GLU A 192 1.40 -11.24 8.88
CA GLU A 192 1.63 -11.63 7.49
C GLU A 192 1.32 -10.51 6.49
N GLY A 193 1.83 -10.64 5.26
CA GLY A 193 1.58 -9.69 4.19
C GLY A 193 0.09 -9.51 3.90
N LEU A 194 -0.29 -8.28 3.53
CA LEU A 194 -1.68 -7.92 3.24
C LEU A 194 -2.28 -8.73 2.08
N TYR A 195 -1.47 -9.08 1.07
CA TYR A 195 -1.85 -9.94 -0.04
C TYR A 195 -2.04 -11.40 0.40
N ASP A 196 -1.12 -11.94 1.20
CA ASP A 196 -1.18 -13.32 1.70
C ASP A 196 -2.44 -13.53 2.57
N ILE A 197 -2.79 -12.54 3.40
CA ILE A 197 -4.01 -12.57 4.20
C ILE A 197 -5.25 -12.65 3.30
N HIS A 198 -5.30 -11.91 2.19
CA HIS A 198 -6.44 -11.94 1.29
C HIS A 198 -6.57 -13.28 0.57
N ILE A 199 -5.45 -13.86 0.14
CA ILE A 199 -5.41 -15.20 -0.46
C ILE A 199 -5.95 -16.24 0.52
N LYS A 200 -5.53 -16.18 1.79
CA LYS A 200 -6.03 -17.06 2.86
C LYS A 200 -7.52 -16.86 3.13
N LEU A 201 -8.01 -15.61 3.13
CA LEU A 201 -9.43 -15.32 3.29
C LEU A 201 -10.29 -15.83 2.12
N GLN A 202 -9.74 -15.86 0.90
CA GLN A 202 -10.41 -16.42 -0.27
C GLN A 202 -10.36 -17.96 -0.32
N SER A 203 -9.70 -18.61 0.64
CA SER A 203 -9.58 -20.07 0.72
C SER A 203 -8.95 -20.71 -0.53
N VAL A 204 -8.11 -19.95 -1.24
CA VAL A 204 -7.42 -20.44 -2.44
C VAL A 204 -6.18 -21.23 -2.01
N PRO A 205 -5.98 -22.47 -2.50
CA PRO A 205 -4.78 -23.23 -2.18
C PRO A 205 -3.57 -22.55 -2.84
N PHE A 206 -2.77 -21.84 -2.02
CA PHE A 206 -1.56 -21.16 -2.44
C PHE A 206 -0.32 -21.86 -1.85
N LEU A 207 0.63 -22.19 -2.71
CA LEU A 207 1.88 -22.82 -2.30
C LEU A 207 2.94 -21.74 -2.08
N HIS A 208 3.50 -21.71 -0.88
CA HIS A 208 4.61 -20.81 -0.54
C HIS A 208 5.91 -21.29 -1.21
N TRP A 209 6.88 -20.38 -1.35
CA TRP A 209 8.15 -20.64 -2.02
C TRP A 209 9.00 -21.71 -1.29
N GLU A 210 9.02 -21.69 0.05
CA GLU A 210 9.56 -22.77 0.87
C GLU A 210 8.46 -23.55 1.61
N PRO A 211 8.68 -24.85 1.86
CA PRO A 211 7.83 -25.63 2.74
C PRO A 211 8.01 -25.19 4.20
N PRO A 212 7.01 -25.41 5.07
CA PRO A 212 7.10 -25.01 6.48
C PRO A 212 8.26 -25.74 7.19
N PRO A 213 8.93 -25.11 8.17
CA PRO A 213 10.11 -25.68 8.82
C PRO A 213 9.84 -27.01 9.55
N THR A 214 8.59 -27.34 9.84
CA THR A 214 8.18 -28.61 10.45
C THR A 214 8.02 -29.76 9.44
N SER A 215 8.13 -29.50 8.13
CA SER A 215 7.91 -30.53 7.10
C SER A 215 9.12 -31.41 6.81
N HIS A 216 10.29 -31.16 7.41
CA HIS A 216 11.51 -31.95 7.14
C HIS A 216 11.35 -33.43 7.51
N ALA A 217 10.46 -33.76 8.45
CA ALA A 217 10.17 -35.15 8.84
C ALA A 217 9.05 -35.80 8.00
N LEU A 218 8.36 -35.05 7.13
CA LEU A 218 7.25 -35.57 6.34
C LEU A 218 7.76 -36.23 5.06
N THR A 219 7.34 -37.47 4.82
CA THR A 219 7.63 -38.20 3.58
C THR A 219 6.49 -38.01 2.58
N ALA A 220 6.78 -38.06 1.28
CA ALA A 220 5.78 -37.92 0.22
C ALA A 220 4.62 -38.94 0.33
N SER A 221 4.87 -40.14 0.88
CA SER A 221 3.84 -41.15 1.15
C SER A 221 2.77 -40.68 2.14
N SER A 222 3.10 -39.77 3.06
CA SER A 222 2.17 -39.24 4.06
C SER A 222 1.29 -38.10 3.53
N ILE A 223 1.68 -37.49 2.40
CA ILE A 223 1.01 -36.30 1.82
C ILE A 223 0.13 -36.69 0.62
N LYS A 224 0.50 -37.74 -0.11
CA LYS A 224 -0.27 -38.22 -1.26
C LYS A 224 -1.69 -38.63 -0.86
N GLY A 225 -2.66 -38.31 -1.72
CA GLY A 225 -4.03 -38.79 -1.58
C GLY A 225 -4.07 -40.32 -1.58
N LYS A 226 -4.82 -40.90 -0.64
CA LYS A 226 -4.87 -42.36 -0.43
C LYS A 226 -5.50 -43.14 -1.59
N ILE A 227 -6.20 -42.46 -2.49
CA ILE A 227 -6.91 -43.04 -3.63
C ILE A 227 -6.24 -42.55 -4.92
N GLU A 228 -5.46 -43.42 -5.54
CA GLU A 228 -4.96 -43.23 -6.90
C GLU A 228 -5.89 -43.98 -7.87
N LEU A 229 -6.69 -43.24 -8.65
CA LEU A 229 -7.48 -43.84 -9.74
C LEU A 229 -6.54 -44.16 -10.90
N LYS A 230 -6.16 -45.43 -11.02
CA LYS A 230 -5.31 -45.91 -12.12
C LYS A 230 -6.21 -46.42 -13.24
N MET A 231 -6.19 -45.74 -14.39
CA MET A 231 -6.88 -46.23 -15.59
C MET A 231 -5.99 -47.26 -16.31
N ASP A 232 -6.48 -48.50 -16.42
CA ASP A 232 -5.80 -49.55 -17.18
C ASP A 232 -5.95 -49.32 -18.69
N LYS A 233 -4.82 -49.36 -19.41
CA LYS A 233 -4.75 -49.12 -20.87
C LYS A 233 -5.65 -50.04 -21.71
N HIS A 234 -6.02 -51.21 -21.18
CA HIS A 234 -6.86 -52.19 -21.88
C HIS A 234 -8.37 -51.92 -21.73
N GLN A 235 -8.78 -50.91 -20.95
CA GLN A 235 -10.19 -50.62 -20.62
C GLN A 235 -10.63 -49.19 -20.96
N CYS A 236 -9.99 -48.56 -21.97
CA CYS A 236 -10.45 -47.27 -22.51
C CYS A 236 -11.66 -47.49 -23.45
N ASP A 237 -12.80 -47.89 -22.87
CA ASP A 237 -14.07 -47.86 -23.58
C ASP A 237 -14.73 -46.48 -23.36
N PHE A 238 -14.85 -45.71 -24.44
CA PHE A 238 -15.21 -44.27 -24.43
C PHE A 238 -16.59 -43.99 -23.81
N SER A 239 -17.42 -45.01 -23.61
CA SER A 239 -18.77 -44.87 -23.04
C SER A 239 -18.79 -44.59 -21.53
N ASN A 240 -17.74 -44.97 -20.78
CA ASN A 240 -17.70 -44.79 -19.32
C ASN A 240 -17.22 -43.40 -18.85
N MET A 241 -16.67 -42.57 -19.76
CA MET A 241 -16.11 -41.26 -19.39
C MET A 241 -17.19 -40.24 -18.98
N LYS A 242 -18.44 -40.38 -19.46
CA LYS A 242 -19.58 -39.55 -19.02
C LYS A 242 -20.01 -39.84 -17.58
N SER A 243 -19.84 -41.07 -17.09
CA SER A 243 -20.25 -41.42 -15.73
C SER A 243 -19.27 -40.90 -14.67
N VAL A 244 -17.98 -40.80 -15.00
CA VAL A 244 -16.94 -40.28 -14.09
C VAL A 244 -17.05 -38.77 -13.92
N TYR A 245 -17.42 -38.04 -14.99
CA TYR A 245 -17.60 -36.59 -14.93
C TYR A 245 -18.75 -36.17 -13.99
N ASN A 246 -19.84 -36.96 -13.93
CA ASN A 246 -20.97 -36.69 -13.05
C ASN A 246 -20.67 -36.95 -11.56
N VAL A 247 -19.71 -37.83 -11.25
CA VAL A 247 -19.29 -38.09 -9.85
C VAL A 247 -18.41 -36.94 -9.33
N PHE A 248 -17.57 -36.36 -10.19
CA PHE A 248 -16.70 -35.24 -9.81
C PHE A 248 -17.44 -33.91 -9.64
N LEU A 249 -18.61 -33.73 -10.26
CA LEU A 249 -19.45 -32.53 -10.13
C LEU A 249 -20.40 -32.55 -8.92
N SER A 250 -20.49 -33.68 -8.20
CA SER A 250 -21.39 -33.86 -7.05
C SER A 250 -20.69 -33.79 -5.68
N THR A 251 -19.40 -33.46 -5.65
CA THR A 251 -18.62 -33.28 -4.40
C THR A 251 -18.03 -31.88 -4.38
#